data_AF-A0A554VEC4-F1
#
_entry.id   AF-A0A554VEC4-F1
#
_cell.length_a   1.000
_cell.length_b   1.000
_cell.length_c   1.000
_cell.angle_alpha   90.00
_cell.angle_beta   90.00
_cell.angle_gamma   90.00
#
_symmetry.space_group_name_H-M   'P 1'
#
loop_
_entity.id
_entity.type
_entity.pdbx_description
1 polymer ?
#
loop_
_entity_poly.entity_id
_entity_poly.type
_entity_poly.pdbx_seq_one_letter_code
_entity_poly.pdbx_strand_id
1 'polypeptide(L)'
;MKRVIVDYKKLNNTILDLLVNEYPDGYDDQNIITFRNAQNEIVECVEVKTEDTLYLVKVSKRLVSAMESYEDEDDQGKETDLSEEPEME
;
A
#
# COMPACT_ATOMS: atom_id res chain seq x y z
N MET A 1 -10.09 11.47 -14.82
CA MET A 1 -9.03 10.62 -14.25
C MET A 1 -8.80 10.98 -12.80
N LYS A 2 -9.18 10.07 -11.90
CA LYS A 2 -8.94 10.21 -10.46
C LYS A 2 -7.61 9.56 -10.10
N ARG A 3 -6.90 10.15 -9.13
CA ARG A 3 -5.66 9.58 -8.57
C ARG A 3 -5.94 9.20 -7.12
N VAL A 4 -5.71 7.95 -6.78
CA VAL A 4 -5.95 7.41 -5.45
C VAL A 4 -4.64 6.83 -4.93
N ILE A 5 -4.15 7.36 -3.81
CA ILE A 5 -2.99 6.81 -3.12
C ILE A 5 -3.49 5.79 -2.10
N VAL A 6 -3.04 4.55 -2.22
CA VAL A 6 -3.39 3.44 -1.34
C VAL A 6 -2.15 3.03 -0.56
N ASP A 7 -2.26 3.03 0.75
CA ASP A 7 -1.21 2.55 1.64
C ASP A 7 -1.32 1.04 1.81
N TYR A 8 -0.21 0.35 2.09
CA TYR A 8 -0.23 -1.11 2.24
C TYR A 8 -1.20 -1.58 3.35
N LYS A 9 -1.33 -0.79 4.43
CA LYS A 9 -2.29 -1.04 5.52
C LYS A 9 -3.76 -0.93 5.11
N LYS A 10 -4.03 -0.27 3.98
CA LYS A 10 -5.35 -0.05 3.39
C LYS A 10 -5.49 -0.78 2.05
N LEU A 11 -4.57 -1.70 1.73
CA LEU A 11 -4.75 -2.62 0.63
C LEU A 11 -5.99 -3.46 0.91
N ASN A 12 -6.97 -3.36 0.01
CA ASN A 12 -8.04 -4.32 -0.07
C ASN A 12 -7.64 -5.39 -1.09
N ASN A 13 -8.17 -6.61 -0.96
CA ASN A 13 -7.91 -7.71 -1.90
C ASN A 13 -8.06 -7.27 -3.36
N THR A 14 -8.98 -6.37 -3.68
CA THR A 14 -9.17 -5.83 -5.03
C THR A 14 -7.93 -5.15 -5.61
N ILE A 15 -7.19 -4.35 -4.82
CA ILE A 15 -5.98 -3.66 -5.30
C ILE A 15 -4.82 -4.65 -5.43
N LEU A 16 -4.76 -5.63 -4.54
CA LEU A 16 -3.75 -6.69 -4.57
C LEU A 16 -3.95 -7.59 -5.81
N ASP A 17 -5.20 -7.92 -6.13
CA ASP A 17 -5.59 -8.67 -7.33
C ASP A 17 -5.24 -7.89 -8.61
N LEU A 18 -5.44 -6.56 -8.62
CA LEU A 18 -5.02 -5.72 -9.75
C LEU A 18 -3.50 -5.69 -9.92
N LEU A 19 -2.74 -5.62 -8.83
CA LEU A 19 -1.28 -5.73 -8.86
C LEU A 19 -0.82 -7.05 -9.44
N VAL A 20 -1.39 -8.18 -8.98
CA VAL A 20 -1.02 -9.53 -9.46
C VAL A 20 -1.43 -9.74 -10.93
N ASN A 21 -2.59 -9.21 -11.35
CA ASN A 21 -3.02 -9.32 -12.75
C ASN A 21 -2.16 -8.45 -13.71
N GLU A 22 -1.78 -7.25 -13.28
CA GLU A 22 -0.98 -6.33 -14.10
C GLU A 22 0.51 -6.73 -14.11
N TYR A 23 0.99 -7.26 -12.99
CA TYR A 23 2.37 -7.71 -12.77
C TYR A 23 2.41 -9.18 -12.32
N PRO A 24 2.07 -10.14 -13.19
CA PRO A 24 2.03 -11.57 -12.84
C PRO A 24 3.42 -12.12 -12.50
N ASP A 25 4.48 -11.56 -13.09
CA ASP A 25 5.88 -11.88 -12.80
C ASP A 25 6.47 -11.05 -11.64
N GLY A 26 5.66 -10.20 -11.01
CA GLY A 26 6.09 -9.24 -9.99
C GLY A 26 6.48 -7.87 -10.57
N TYR A 27 6.79 -6.92 -9.69
CA TYR A 27 7.22 -5.57 -10.04
C TYR A 27 8.72 -5.40 -9.76
N ASP A 28 9.43 -4.74 -10.67
CA ASP A 28 10.84 -4.39 -10.51
C ASP A 28 11.01 -2.95 -10.04
N ASP A 29 12.22 -2.58 -9.61
CA ASP A 29 12.58 -1.18 -9.27
C ASP A 29 12.24 -0.21 -10.41
N GLN A 30 12.23 -0.68 -11.66
CA GLN A 30 11.84 0.12 -12.83
C GLN A 30 10.36 0.50 -12.84
N ASN A 31 9.51 -0.26 -12.15
CA ASN A 31 8.08 0.01 -11.99
C ASN A 31 7.76 0.81 -10.73
N ILE A 32 8.75 1.02 -9.85
CA ILE A 32 8.59 1.77 -8.62
C ILE A 32 8.81 3.26 -8.88
N ILE A 33 7.78 4.05 -8.63
CA ILE A 33 7.82 5.51 -8.65
C ILE A 33 8.27 5.99 -7.28
N THR A 34 9.44 6.61 -7.25
CA THR A 34 9.97 7.25 -6.04
C THR A 34 9.78 8.76 -6.13
N PHE A 35 9.09 9.35 -5.16
CA PHE A 35 8.90 10.79 -5.07
C PHE A 35 8.98 11.28 -3.63
N ARG A 36 9.26 12.58 -3.46
CA ARG A 36 9.28 13.20 -2.13
C ARG A 36 7.91 13.81 -1.82
N ASN A 37 7.32 13.47 -0.68
CA ASN A 37 6.02 14.02 -0.26
C ASN A 37 6.17 15.44 0.34
N ALA A 38 5.05 16.05 0.72
CA ALA A 38 5.02 17.36 1.37
C ALA A 38 5.73 17.40 2.74
N GLN A 39 5.94 16.26 3.38
CA GLN A 39 6.67 16.11 4.64
C GLN A 39 8.18 15.88 4.42
N ASN A 40 8.64 16.01 3.17
CA ASN A 40 10.03 15.83 2.78
C ASN A 40 10.53 14.38 2.93
N GLU A 41 9.61 13.42 3.02
CA GLU A 41 9.88 11.98 3.09
C GLU A 41 9.93 11.37 1.69
N ILE A 42 10.79 10.37 1.51
CA ILE A 42 10.84 9.59 0.28
C ILE A 42 9.72 8.55 0.33
N VAL A 43 8.85 8.60 -0.68
CA VAL A 43 7.73 7.68 -0.85
C VAL A 43 7.93 6.90 -2.14
N GLU A 44 7.85 5.58 -2.01
CA GLU A 44 7.99 4.62 -3.10
C GLU A 44 6.61 4.00 -3.36
N CYS A 45 6.15 4.05 -4.61
CA CYS A 45 4.83 3.53 -5.00
C CYS A 45 4.88 2.79 -6.34
N VAL A 46 4.07 1.75 -6.50
CA VAL A 46 3.77 1.16 -7.81
C VAL A 46 2.50 1.81 -8.38
N GLU A 47 2.52 2.18 -9.65
CA GLU A 47 1.33 2.67 -10.35
C GLU A 47 0.54 1.51 -10.97
N VAL A 48 -0.77 1.50 -10.76
CA VAL A 48 -1.69 0.54 -11.38
C VAL A 48 -2.78 1.33 -12.08
N LYS A 49 -2.95 1.09 -13.38
CA LYS A 49 -3.89 1.85 -14.21
C LYS A 49 -5.14 1.03 -14.40
N THR A 50 -6.26 1.55 -13.90
CA THR A 50 -7.59 1.03 -14.24
C THR A 50 -8.30 1.97 -15.21
N GLU A 51 -9.45 1.55 -15.76
CA GLU A 51 -10.16 2.26 -16.82
C GLU A 51 -10.50 3.74 -16.50
N ASP A 52 -10.73 4.09 -15.22
CA ASP A 52 -11.06 5.47 -14.81
C ASP A 52 -10.11 6.04 -13.73
N THR A 53 -9.35 5.18 -13.06
CA THR A 53 -8.59 5.52 -11.85
C THR A 53 -7.14 5.07 -11.92
N LEU A 54 -6.23 5.99 -11.55
CA LEU A 54 -4.82 5.68 -11.32
C LEU A 54 -4.61 5.41 -9.84
N TYR A 55 -4.26 4.17 -9.50
CA TYR A 55 -3.91 3.77 -8.14
C TYR A 55 -2.40 3.86 -7.96
N LEU A 56 -1.97 4.54 -6.88
CA LEU A 56 -0.58 4.61 -6.45
C LEU A 56 -0.47 3.82 -5.16
N VAL A 57 0.02 2.60 -5.25
CA VAL A 57 0.16 1.70 -4.11
C VAL A 57 1.51 1.92 -3.49
N LYS A 58 1.55 2.40 -2.24
CA LYS A 58 2.81 2.60 -1.52
C LYS A 58 3.47 1.26 -1.23
N VAL A 59 4.65 1.07 -1.83
CA VAL A 59 5.53 -0.06 -1.58
C VAL A 59 6.62 0.44 -0.62
N SER A 60 6.45 0.18 0.67
CA SER A 60 7.54 0.44 1.63
C SER A 60 8.38 -0.83 1.76
N LYS A 61 9.63 -0.74 2.24
CA LYS A 61 10.50 -1.91 2.50
C LYS A 61 9.85 -3.06 3.28
N ARG A 62 8.75 -2.78 3.99
CA ARG A 62 7.94 -3.79 4.70
C ARG A 62 6.96 -4.58 3.82
N LEU A 63 6.56 -4.07 2.65
CA LEU A 63 5.66 -4.80 1.75
C LEU A 63 6.35 -6.03 1.16
N VAL A 64 7.64 -5.96 0.86
CA VAL A 64 8.42 -7.12 0.38
C VAL A 64 8.37 -8.25 1.43
N SER A 65 8.64 -7.91 2.70
CA SER A 65 8.49 -8.87 3.80
C SER A 65 7.04 -9.31 4.03
N ALA A 66 6.05 -8.45 3.81
CA ALA A 66 4.64 -8.80 3.96
C ALA A 66 4.13 -9.69 2.82
N MET A 67 4.63 -9.55 1.58
CA MET A 67 4.31 -10.43 0.45
C MET A 67 4.98 -11.79 0.60
N GLU A 68 6.25 -11.84 1.00
CA GLU A 68 6.93 -13.10 1.35
C GLU A 68 6.24 -13.81 2.52
N SER A 69 5.65 -13.05 3.46
CA SER A 69 4.88 -13.60 4.58
C SER A 69 3.41 -13.83 4.27
N TYR A 70 2.83 -13.27 3.20
CA TYR A 70 1.41 -13.46 2.85
C TYR A 70 1.13 -14.84 2.26
N GLU A 71 2.17 -15.60 1.88
CA GLU A 71 2.03 -17.04 1.60
C GLU A 71 1.87 -17.87 2.89
N ASP A 72 2.20 -17.34 4.07
CA ASP A 72 2.18 -18.09 5.35
C ASP A 72 1.36 -17.45 6.50
N GLU A 73 1.09 -16.14 6.51
CA GLU A 73 0.48 -15.46 7.67
C GLU A 73 -0.55 -14.38 7.27
N ASP A 74 -1.80 -14.82 7.08
CA ASP A 74 -3.02 -14.01 7.17
C ASP A 74 -3.27 -13.59 8.64
N ASP A 75 -2.33 -12.90 9.30
CA ASP A 75 -2.57 -12.35 10.64
C ASP A 75 -1.55 -11.26 11.00
N GLN A 76 -1.76 -10.00 10.60
CA GLN A 76 -1.40 -8.84 11.44
C GLN A 76 -2.34 -7.68 11.13
N GLY A 77 -3.56 -7.84 11.65
CA GLY A 77 -4.55 -6.78 11.72
C GLY A 77 -4.08 -5.63 12.62
N LYS A 78 -4.06 -4.43 12.03
CA LYS A 78 -4.42 -3.14 12.65
C LYS A 78 -3.81 -2.82 14.03
N GLU A 79 -2.76 -2.03 14.00
CA GLU A 79 -2.50 -1.00 15.01
C GLU A 79 -2.50 0.39 14.35
N THR A 80 -3.65 1.06 14.42
CA THR A 80 -3.83 2.51 14.36
C THR A 80 -5.13 2.76 15.14
N ASP A 81 -5.04 3.07 16.43
CA ASP A 81 -5.05 4.44 16.99
C ASP A 81 -6.47 5.00 17.12
N LEU A 82 -6.69 5.87 18.11
CA LEU A 82 -7.95 6.53 18.56
C LEU A 82 -8.62 5.77 19.74
N SER A 83 -8.77 6.30 20.95
CA SER A 83 -8.78 7.69 21.40
C SER A 83 -8.71 7.73 22.93
N GLU A 84 -7.76 8.53 23.43
CA GLU A 84 -7.71 9.07 24.80
C GLU A 84 -8.94 9.96 25.05
N GLU A 85 -9.72 9.75 26.12
CA GLU A 85 -10.68 10.71 26.73
C GLU A 85 -11.13 10.18 28.14
N PRO A 86 -11.54 11.07 29.08
CA PRO A 86 -10.93 11.18 30.42
C PRO A 86 -11.72 10.57 31.60
N GLU A 87 -11.08 10.59 32.79
CA GLU A 87 -11.66 10.30 34.12
C GLU A 87 -13.05 10.93 34.33
N MET A 88 -13.95 10.18 35.00
CA MET A 88 -14.94 10.78 35.89
C MET A 88 -15.41 9.81 37.00
N GLU A 89 -15.17 10.28 38.23
CA GLU A 89 -15.68 9.98 39.59
C GLU A 89 -15.56 8.56 40.21
#